data_AF-A0A7V3RJZ7-F1
#
_entry.id   AF-A0A7V3RJZ7-F1
#
_cell.length_a   1.000
_cell.length_b   1.000
_cell.length_c   1.000
_cell.angle_alpha   90.00
_cell.angle_beta   90.00
_cell.angle_gamma   90.00
#
_symmetry.space_group_name_H-M   'P 1'
#
loop_
_entity.id
_entity.type
_entity.pdbx_description
1 polymer ?
#
loop_
_entity_poly.entity_id
_entity_poly.type
_entity_poly.pdbx_seq_one_letter_code
_entity_poly.pdbx_strand_id
1 'polypeptide(L)'
;MRKLILLFALIFTSNIFSQNNFDKSIIAKYRQNLSGIDSLMQNGILTDSATGMQFYTGYAYKTLYDWDQYFETIVQIYMGWPSKYIKDGVLIFLDNEKPDGFIARSVPADQWDIKEQAKPFLAQICYLVYKAYGEKDWILKEPYFTKLKKYIDYWLNQMTNKKDGLSFWMSAPHTGMDDQIERAGYWEDAQCEGVDLNCYLVCETLAFSKLCSLAGKEKMAEKYAKISEERKQAIRKLLWDNKDGFFYDRKVDPKKPLSKMVWEYSPLNTLSANQYKIPVKSVESFAVLWAKVATPEQAKRMIVEHLFNPREF
;
A
#
# COMPACT_ATOMS: atom_id res chain seq x y z
N MET A 1 6.81 -8.33 23.91
CA MET A 1 5.77 -7.33 23.60
C MET A 1 6.24 -5.87 23.68
N ARG A 2 6.67 -5.32 24.83
CA ARG A 2 7.10 -3.90 24.92
C ARG A 2 8.27 -3.50 23.99
N LYS A 3 9.19 -4.42 23.67
CA LYS A 3 10.30 -4.19 22.71
C LYS A 3 9.85 -4.15 21.24
N LEU A 4 8.76 -4.84 20.89
CA LEU A 4 8.19 -4.83 19.53
C LEU A 4 7.35 -3.55 19.30
N ILE A 5 6.67 -3.08 20.35
CA ILE A 5 5.88 -1.84 20.33
C ILE A 5 6.78 -0.60 20.13
N LEU A 6 8.00 -0.60 20.68
CA LEU A 6 9.00 0.44 20.41
C LEU A 6 9.56 0.37 18.97
N LEU A 7 9.69 -0.83 18.40
CA LEU A 7 10.07 -1.04 17.00
C LEU A 7 9.01 -0.44 16.06
N PHE A 8 7.73 -0.69 16.36
CA PHE A 8 6.59 -0.12 15.62
C PHE A 8 6.43 1.40 15.83
N ALA A 9 6.64 1.92 17.03
CA ALA A 9 6.52 3.35 17.33
C ALA A 9 7.59 4.20 16.62
N LEU A 10 8.80 3.68 16.41
CA LEU A 10 9.84 4.37 15.62
C LEU A 10 9.59 4.30 14.11
N ILE A 11 9.07 3.17 13.60
CA ILE A 11 8.67 3.03 12.19
C ILE A 11 7.50 3.97 11.83
N PHE A 12 6.57 4.20 12.77
CA PHE A 12 5.38 5.04 12.54
C PHE A 12 5.55 6.53 12.87
N THR A 13 6.51 6.91 13.73
CA THR A 13 6.81 8.32 14.00
C THR A 13 7.66 8.95 12.88
N SER A 14 8.40 8.14 12.11
CA SER A 14 9.02 8.52 10.84
C SER A 14 8.08 8.22 9.68
N ASN A 15 6.93 8.89 9.65
CA ASN A 15 6.10 8.95 8.45
C ASN A 15 6.99 9.40 7.27
N ILE A 16 6.82 8.82 6.07
CA ILE A 16 7.58 9.18 4.85
C ILE A 16 7.66 10.71 4.64
N PHE A 17 6.63 11.42 5.11
CA PHE A 17 6.45 12.85 5.00
C PHE A 17 6.75 13.66 6.27
N SER A 18 7.27 13.03 7.34
CA SER A 18 7.74 13.78 8.51
C SER A 18 9.08 14.45 8.20
N GLN A 19 9.25 15.71 8.63
CA GLN A 19 10.51 16.45 8.46
C GLN A 19 11.62 15.98 9.41
N ASN A 20 11.33 15.03 10.30
CA ASN A 20 12.31 14.55 11.28
C ASN A 20 13.35 13.68 10.57
N ASN A 21 14.62 14.08 10.70
CA ASN A 21 15.75 13.28 10.26
C ASN A 21 15.83 11.99 11.09
N PHE A 22 16.09 10.86 10.44
CA PHE A 22 16.39 9.60 11.13
C PHE A 22 17.62 9.80 12.03
N ASP A 23 17.47 9.70 13.35
CA ASP A 23 18.62 9.68 14.25
C ASP A 23 19.37 8.34 14.09
N LYS A 24 20.41 8.38 13.25
CA LYS A 24 21.25 7.23 12.92
C LYS A 24 21.94 6.63 14.15
N SER A 25 22.18 7.40 15.21
CA SER A 25 22.89 6.95 16.42
C SER A 25 22.03 6.00 17.27
N ILE A 26 20.74 6.30 17.40
CA ILE A 26 19.79 5.48 18.15
C ILE A 26 19.54 4.15 17.43
N ILE A 27 19.33 4.19 16.10
CA ILE A 27 19.11 2.99 15.30
C ILE A 27 20.35 2.08 15.35
N ALA A 28 21.56 2.64 15.22
CA ALA A 28 22.80 1.87 15.31
C ALA A 28 22.92 1.11 16.63
N LYS A 29 22.51 1.72 17.75
CA LYS A 29 22.50 1.07 19.07
C LYS A 29 21.51 -0.08 19.16
N TYR A 30 20.32 0.05 18.56
CA TYR A 30 19.33 -1.03 18.56
C TYR A 30 19.75 -2.20 17.65
N ARG A 31 20.38 -1.93 16.51
CA ARG A 31 20.91 -2.96 15.58
C ARG A 31 21.88 -3.93 16.24
N GLN A 32 22.73 -3.43 17.15
CA GLN A 32 23.76 -4.24 17.82
C GLN A 32 23.18 -5.46 18.55
N ASN A 33 21.90 -5.43 18.95
CA ASN A 33 21.23 -6.53 19.65
C ASN A 33 20.38 -7.42 18.73
N LEU A 34 20.46 -7.25 17.41
CA LEU A 34 19.62 -7.94 16.41
C LEU A 34 20.44 -8.81 15.45
N SER A 35 21.62 -9.28 15.85
CA SER A 35 22.49 -10.13 15.02
C SER A 35 21.78 -11.38 14.49
N GLY A 36 20.90 -12.00 15.28
CA GLY A 36 20.08 -13.13 14.83
C GLY A 36 19.10 -12.78 13.71
N ILE A 37 18.58 -11.55 13.68
CA ILE A 37 17.72 -11.07 12.60
C ILE A 37 18.55 -10.84 11.34
N ASP A 38 19.74 -10.25 11.47
CA ASP A 38 20.63 -10.05 10.33
C ASP A 38 21.01 -11.38 9.66
N SER A 39 21.40 -12.39 10.44
CA SER A 39 21.68 -13.73 9.92
C SER A 39 20.46 -14.40 9.29
N LEU A 40 19.26 -14.20 9.85
CA LEU A 40 18.02 -14.72 9.26
C LEU A 40 17.74 -14.07 7.90
N MET A 41 17.91 -12.74 7.80
CA MET A 41 17.65 -12.00 6.57
C MET A 41 18.57 -12.43 5.42
N GLN A 42 19.81 -12.84 5.70
CA GLN A 42 20.74 -13.33 4.68
C GLN A 42 20.20 -14.55 3.91
N ASN A 43 19.35 -15.37 4.55
CA ASN A 43 18.68 -16.49 3.88
C ASN A 43 17.61 -16.04 2.87
N GLY A 44 17.15 -14.80 2.97
CA GLY A 44 16.15 -14.20 2.07
C GLY A 44 16.75 -13.53 0.84
N ILE A 45 18.07 -13.54 0.67
CA ILE A 45 18.71 -12.98 -0.54
C ILE A 45 18.59 -14.00 -1.67
N LEU A 46 17.86 -13.62 -2.70
CA LEU A 46 17.62 -14.44 -3.88
C LEU A 46 18.03 -13.70 -5.15
N THR A 47 18.20 -14.45 -6.22
CA THR A 47 18.50 -13.92 -7.56
C THR A 47 17.32 -14.20 -8.47
N ASP A 48 16.79 -13.16 -9.11
CA ASP A 48 15.81 -13.30 -10.16
C ASP A 48 16.46 -13.95 -11.39
N SER A 49 15.90 -15.06 -11.86
CA SER A 49 16.51 -15.85 -12.95
C SER A 49 16.45 -15.14 -14.31
N ALA A 50 15.51 -14.20 -14.49
CA ALA A 50 15.35 -13.51 -15.77
C ALA A 50 16.33 -12.34 -15.94
N THR A 51 16.54 -11.57 -14.87
CA THR A 51 17.35 -10.34 -14.89
C THR A 51 18.74 -10.50 -14.26
N GLY A 52 18.93 -11.53 -13.43
CA GLY A 52 20.14 -11.68 -12.59
C GLY A 52 20.21 -10.69 -11.42
N MET A 53 19.19 -9.86 -11.22
CA MET A 53 19.11 -8.93 -10.10
C MET A 53 18.93 -9.68 -8.78
N GLN A 54 19.48 -9.12 -7.71
CA GLN A 54 19.38 -9.73 -6.38
C GLN A 54 18.38 -8.95 -5.54
N PHE A 55 17.43 -9.64 -4.97
CA PHE A 55 16.40 -9.06 -4.11
C PHE A 55 16.34 -9.79 -2.77
N TYR A 56 15.71 -9.14 -1.80
CA TYR A 56 15.40 -9.75 -0.52
C TYR A 56 13.91 -10.08 -0.49
N THR A 57 13.56 -11.26 0.04
CA THR A 57 12.19 -11.65 0.37
C THR A 57 12.20 -12.57 1.59
N GLY A 58 11.19 -12.47 2.44
CA GLY A 58 10.95 -13.40 3.54
C GLY A 58 10.49 -14.80 3.07
N TYR A 59 10.10 -14.94 1.80
CA TYR A 59 9.55 -16.20 1.27
C TYR A 59 10.61 -17.13 0.71
N ALA A 60 10.58 -18.39 1.18
CA ALA A 60 11.49 -19.44 0.69
C ALA A 60 11.27 -19.82 -0.78
N TYR A 61 10.10 -19.51 -1.35
CA TYR A 61 9.67 -19.94 -2.68
C TYR A 61 9.94 -18.89 -3.80
N LYS A 62 10.84 -17.94 -3.56
CA LYS A 62 11.40 -17.00 -4.55
C LYS A 62 10.42 -16.06 -5.25
N THR A 63 9.25 -15.85 -4.67
CA THR A 63 8.26 -14.88 -5.18
C THR A 63 8.45 -13.53 -4.49
N LEU A 64 8.51 -12.47 -5.29
CA LEU A 64 8.32 -11.09 -4.82
C LEU A 64 6.84 -10.79 -4.76
N TYR A 65 6.37 -10.27 -3.62
CA TYR A 65 5.03 -9.74 -3.47
C TYR A 65 5.08 -8.23 -3.23
N ASP A 66 4.08 -7.55 -3.77
CA ASP A 66 3.99 -6.10 -3.85
C ASP A 66 4.15 -5.35 -2.51
N TRP A 67 3.26 -5.59 -1.54
CA TRP A 67 3.28 -4.91 -0.24
C TRP A 67 4.32 -5.45 0.73
N ASP A 68 4.68 -6.74 0.64
CA ASP A 68 5.75 -7.32 1.44
C ASP A 68 7.03 -6.52 1.20
N GLN A 69 7.32 -6.20 -0.06
CA GLN A 69 8.48 -5.39 -0.44
C GLN A 69 8.53 -4.02 0.27
N TYR A 70 7.38 -3.39 0.55
CA TYR A 70 7.33 -2.13 1.28
C TYR A 70 7.78 -2.29 2.74
N PHE A 71 7.27 -3.29 3.43
CA PHE A 71 7.65 -3.55 4.82
C PHE A 71 9.07 -4.09 4.93
N GLU A 72 9.47 -4.95 4.00
CA GLU A 72 10.84 -5.45 3.90
C GLU A 72 11.84 -4.34 3.60
N THR A 73 11.46 -3.33 2.81
CA THR A 73 12.26 -2.12 2.59
C THR A 73 12.51 -1.39 3.91
N ILE A 74 11.48 -1.21 4.74
CA ILE A 74 11.60 -0.58 6.06
C ILE A 74 12.58 -1.37 6.93
N VAL A 75 12.47 -2.70 6.96
CA VAL A 75 13.36 -3.56 7.73
C VAL A 75 14.80 -3.48 7.22
N GLN A 76 15.03 -3.54 5.90
CA GLN A 76 16.36 -3.44 5.31
C GLN A 76 17.03 -2.09 5.61
N ILE A 77 16.29 -0.97 5.46
CA ILE A 77 16.77 0.36 5.86
C ILE A 77 17.09 0.38 7.36
N TYR A 78 16.19 -0.17 8.17
CA TYR A 78 16.35 -0.22 9.61
C TYR A 78 17.55 -1.06 10.02
N MET A 79 17.89 -2.14 9.32
CA MET A 79 19.05 -2.99 9.57
C MET A 79 20.34 -2.43 8.95
N GLY A 80 20.24 -1.42 8.09
CA GLY A 80 21.40 -0.79 7.45
C GLY A 80 21.96 -1.59 6.29
N TRP A 81 21.11 -2.41 5.67
CA TRP A 81 21.49 -3.19 4.49
C TRP A 81 21.75 -2.30 3.29
N PRO A 82 22.55 -2.76 2.32
CA PRO A 82 22.72 -2.07 1.04
C PRO A 82 21.36 -1.83 0.37
N SER A 83 21.16 -0.63 -0.19
CA SER A 83 19.95 -0.28 -0.95
C SER A 83 19.75 -1.14 -2.19
N LYS A 84 20.78 -1.89 -2.63
CA LYS A 84 20.77 -2.75 -3.83
C LYS A 84 19.55 -3.66 -3.87
N TYR A 85 19.29 -4.44 -2.82
CA TYR A 85 18.19 -5.42 -2.83
C TYR A 85 16.81 -4.78 -2.92
N ILE A 86 16.64 -3.61 -2.31
CA ILE A 86 15.41 -2.81 -2.40
C ILE A 86 15.20 -2.33 -3.83
N LYS A 87 16.23 -1.71 -4.42
CA LYS A 87 16.18 -1.14 -5.78
C LYS A 87 15.92 -2.24 -6.81
N ASP A 88 16.70 -3.31 -6.76
CA ASP A 88 16.58 -4.47 -7.64
C ASP A 88 15.16 -5.06 -7.57
N GLY A 89 14.58 -5.22 -6.38
CA GLY A 89 13.18 -5.66 -6.24
C GLY A 89 12.17 -4.75 -6.96
N VAL A 90 12.34 -3.41 -6.86
CA VAL A 90 11.46 -2.46 -7.58
C VAL A 90 11.66 -2.60 -9.08
N LEU A 91 12.90 -2.69 -9.54
CA LEU A 91 13.21 -2.83 -10.96
C LEU A 91 12.65 -4.13 -11.53
N ILE A 92 12.67 -5.23 -10.79
CA ILE A 92 12.04 -6.50 -11.19
C ILE A 92 10.53 -6.33 -11.43
N PHE A 93 9.81 -5.64 -10.54
CA PHE A 93 8.39 -5.33 -10.78
C PHE A 93 8.21 -4.45 -12.03
N LEU A 94 8.98 -3.38 -12.17
CA LEU A 94 8.86 -2.46 -13.30
C LEU A 94 9.27 -3.13 -14.64
N ASP A 95 10.20 -4.08 -14.64
CA ASP A 95 10.59 -4.85 -15.82
C ASP A 95 9.49 -5.81 -16.26
N ASN A 96 8.61 -6.24 -15.35
CA ASN A 96 7.42 -7.04 -15.62
C ASN A 96 6.17 -6.20 -15.97
N GLU A 97 6.30 -4.87 -16.07
CA GLU A 97 5.21 -3.98 -16.47
C GLU A 97 4.76 -4.19 -17.92
N LYS A 98 3.45 -4.35 -18.11
CA LYS A 98 2.77 -4.40 -19.42
C LYS A 98 2.66 -3.01 -20.05
N PRO A 99 2.43 -2.90 -21.38
CA PRO A 99 2.42 -1.60 -22.06
C PRO A 99 1.47 -0.53 -21.49
N ASP A 100 0.38 -0.96 -20.86
CA ASP A 100 -0.66 -0.14 -20.23
C ASP A 100 -0.36 0.27 -18.78
N GLY A 101 0.74 -0.22 -18.19
CA GLY A 101 1.11 0.04 -16.80
C GLY A 101 0.68 -1.06 -15.82
N PHE A 102 0.03 -2.13 -16.30
CA PHE A 102 -0.28 -3.25 -15.43
C PHE A 102 0.98 -3.99 -14.98
N ILE A 103 1.09 -4.28 -13.69
CA ILE A 103 2.11 -5.14 -13.07
C ILE A 103 1.35 -6.14 -12.20
N ALA A 104 1.57 -7.43 -12.37
CA ALA A 104 0.93 -8.45 -11.52
C ALA A 104 1.36 -8.27 -10.05
N ARG A 105 0.49 -8.64 -9.10
CA ARG A 105 0.76 -8.50 -7.66
C ARG A 105 1.96 -9.30 -7.15
N SER A 106 2.43 -10.26 -7.94
CA SER A 106 3.64 -11.03 -7.65
C SER A 106 4.53 -11.22 -8.88
N VAL A 107 5.82 -11.45 -8.64
CA VAL A 107 6.81 -11.78 -9.66
C VAL A 107 7.67 -12.98 -9.19
N PRO A 108 7.70 -14.11 -9.92
CA PRO A 108 6.87 -14.42 -11.09
C PRO A 108 5.39 -14.56 -10.70
N ALA A 109 4.50 -14.15 -11.59
CA ALA A 109 3.06 -14.21 -11.36
C ALA A 109 2.50 -15.61 -11.60
N ASP A 110 1.62 -16.07 -10.71
CA ASP A 110 0.81 -17.26 -10.93
C ASP A 110 -0.52 -16.92 -11.65
N GLN A 111 -1.33 -17.94 -11.95
CA GLN A 111 -2.60 -17.79 -12.66
C GLN A 111 -3.65 -16.95 -11.94
N TRP A 112 -3.54 -16.77 -10.63
CA TRP A 112 -4.44 -15.97 -9.82
C TRP A 112 -3.97 -14.51 -9.76
N ASP A 113 -2.66 -14.32 -9.72
CA ASP A 113 -2.01 -13.02 -9.57
C ASP A 113 -2.00 -12.19 -10.86
N ILE A 114 -2.06 -12.84 -12.04
CA ILE A 114 -1.94 -12.18 -13.35
C ILE A 114 -3.05 -11.14 -13.67
N LYS A 115 -4.13 -11.09 -12.87
CA LYS A 115 -5.25 -10.14 -13.04
C LYS A 115 -5.28 -9.05 -11.97
N GLU A 116 -4.41 -9.12 -10.98
CA GLU A 116 -4.39 -8.20 -9.85
C GLU A 116 -3.17 -7.30 -9.92
N GLN A 117 -3.41 -6.00 -9.86
CA GLN A 117 -2.38 -4.98 -9.97
C GLN A 117 -1.52 -4.97 -8.70
N ALA A 118 -0.21 -4.85 -8.84
CA ALA A 118 0.68 -4.66 -7.70
C ALA A 118 0.22 -3.48 -6.83
N LYS A 119 0.04 -3.73 -5.54
CA LYS A 119 -0.40 -2.76 -4.52
C LYS A 119 0.48 -1.51 -4.57
N PRO A 120 -0.11 -0.31 -4.41
CA PRO A 120 0.52 0.99 -4.67
C PRO A 120 1.58 1.37 -3.63
N PHE A 121 2.77 0.76 -3.72
CA PHE A 121 3.91 1.03 -2.83
C PHE A 121 5.24 1.31 -3.53
N LEU A 122 5.36 1.11 -4.85
CA LEU A 122 6.66 1.24 -5.55
C LEU A 122 7.24 2.66 -5.46
N ALA A 123 6.42 3.71 -5.60
CA ALA A 123 6.88 5.08 -5.49
C ALA A 123 7.23 5.45 -4.04
N GLN A 124 6.49 4.93 -3.06
CA GLN A 124 6.85 5.04 -1.65
C GLN A 124 8.21 4.41 -1.36
N ILE A 125 8.47 3.19 -1.86
CA ILE A 125 9.78 2.52 -1.75
C ILE A 125 10.88 3.36 -2.38
N CYS A 126 10.66 3.86 -3.61
CA CYS A 126 11.63 4.71 -4.31
C CYS A 126 11.98 5.96 -3.51
N TYR A 127 10.98 6.63 -2.95
CA TYR A 127 11.20 7.82 -2.14
C TYR A 127 11.85 7.51 -0.79
N LEU A 128 11.54 6.36 -0.17
CA LEU A 128 12.24 5.85 1.02
C LEU A 128 13.72 5.62 0.75
N VAL A 129 14.09 5.02 -0.39
CA VAL A 129 15.49 4.84 -0.80
C VAL A 129 16.20 6.18 -0.92
N TYR A 130 15.59 7.18 -1.56
CA TYR A 130 16.15 8.52 -1.63
C TYR A 130 16.32 9.14 -0.22
N LYS A 131 15.33 9.01 0.66
CA LYS A 131 15.39 9.56 2.02
C LYS A 131 16.46 8.90 2.89
N ALA A 132 16.67 7.60 2.75
CA ALA A 132 17.62 6.83 3.56
C ALA A 132 19.05 6.90 3.03
N TYR A 133 19.23 6.84 1.70
CA TYR A 133 20.54 6.67 1.05
C TYR A 133 20.94 7.84 0.14
N GLY A 134 20.04 8.76 -0.20
CA GLY A 134 20.30 9.85 -1.16
C GLY A 134 20.28 9.40 -2.62
N GLU A 135 20.03 8.11 -2.89
CA GLU A 135 20.09 7.49 -4.20
C GLU A 135 18.77 7.67 -4.97
N LYS A 136 18.82 8.36 -6.11
CA LYS A 136 17.63 8.71 -6.90
C LYS A 136 17.77 8.43 -8.40
N ASP A 137 18.99 8.51 -8.94
CA ASP A 137 19.23 8.41 -10.39
C ASP A 137 18.74 7.11 -11.02
N TRP A 138 18.75 6.01 -10.27
CA TRP A 138 18.32 4.69 -10.74
C TRP A 138 16.84 4.64 -11.15
N ILE A 139 15.98 5.43 -10.49
CA ILE A 139 14.54 5.47 -10.78
C ILE A 139 14.12 6.72 -11.56
N LEU A 140 14.83 7.84 -11.41
CA LEU A 140 14.47 9.10 -12.09
C LEU A 140 14.88 9.13 -13.57
N LYS A 141 15.68 8.17 -14.03
CA LYS A 141 16.07 8.02 -15.44
C LYS A 141 15.07 7.16 -16.21
N GLU A 142 14.95 7.43 -17.50
CA GLU A 142 14.18 6.58 -18.40
C GLU A 142 14.90 5.23 -18.62
N PRO A 143 14.17 4.13 -18.81
CA PRO A 143 12.70 4.04 -18.95
C PRO A 143 11.93 3.95 -17.61
N TYR A 144 12.65 3.82 -16.49
CA TYR A 144 12.04 3.48 -15.20
C TYR A 144 11.13 4.56 -14.64
N PHE A 145 11.46 5.83 -14.86
CA PHE A 145 10.58 6.93 -14.43
C PHE A 145 9.22 6.88 -15.14
N THR A 146 9.21 6.61 -16.45
CA THR A 146 7.95 6.43 -17.21
C THR A 146 7.19 5.19 -16.77
N LYS A 147 7.87 4.06 -16.54
CA LYS A 147 7.26 2.83 -16.03
C LYS A 147 6.58 3.08 -14.67
N LEU A 148 7.31 3.62 -13.69
CA LEU A 148 6.74 3.97 -12.38
C LEU A 148 5.48 4.85 -12.48
N LYS A 149 5.49 5.83 -13.40
CA LYS A 149 4.32 6.65 -13.67
C LYS A 149 3.13 5.84 -14.22
N LYS A 150 3.37 4.99 -15.22
CA LYS A 150 2.32 4.15 -15.85
C LYS A 150 1.68 3.21 -14.84
N TYR A 151 2.49 2.59 -14.00
CA TYR A 151 2.04 1.76 -12.89
C TYR A 151 1.05 2.46 -11.95
N ILE A 152 1.37 3.70 -11.53
CA ILE A 152 0.46 4.50 -10.69
C ILE A 152 -0.77 4.90 -11.50
N ASP A 153 -0.59 5.33 -12.74
CA ASP A 153 -1.69 5.74 -13.61
C ASP A 153 -2.66 4.60 -13.92
N TYR A 154 -2.22 3.34 -13.89
CA TYR A 154 -3.11 2.19 -14.02
C TYR A 154 -4.14 2.17 -12.87
N TRP A 155 -3.68 2.35 -11.62
CA TRP A 155 -4.57 2.48 -10.46
C TRP A 155 -5.54 3.66 -10.58
N LEU A 156 -5.02 4.80 -11.07
CA LEU A 156 -5.77 6.07 -11.13
C LEU A 156 -6.76 6.14 -12.30
N ASN A 157 -6.59 5.32 -13.35
CA ASN A 157 -7.39 5.43 -14.58
C ASN A 157 -8.16 4.15 -14.94
N GLN A 158 -7.61 2.97 -14.67
CA GLN A 158 -8.22 1.68 -15.00
C GLN A 158 -8.94 1.08 -13.80
N MET A 159 -8.34 1.19 -12.61
CA MET A 159 -8.87 0.64 -11.37
C MET A 159 -9.66 1.67 -10.57
N THR A 160 -10.50 2.48 -11.21
CA THR A 160 -11.29 3.53 -10.56
C THR A 160 -12.70 3.61 -11.12
N ASN A 161 -13.65 4.07 -10.30
CA ASN A 161 -15.00 4.39 -10.76
C ASN A 161 -15.07 5.69 -11.61
N LYS A 162 -13.97 6.45 -11.72
CA LYS A 162 -13.80 7.78 -12.38
C LYS A 162 -14.66 8.93 -11.85
N LYS A 163 -15.79 8.65 -11.22
CA LYS A 163 -16.77 9.65 -10.76
C LYS A 163 -16.24 10.46 -9.58
N ASP A 164 -15.60 9.81 -8.62
CA ASP A 164 -15.06 10.44 -7.42
C ASP A 164 -13.60 10.09 -7.15
N GLY A 165 -12.98 9.36 -8.08
CA GLY A 165 -11.56 9.10 -8.12
C GLY A 165 -11.09 8.03 -7.14
N LEU A 166 -11.97 7.38 -6.36
CA LEU A 166 -11.57 6.24 -5.55
C LEU A 166 -11.27 5.02 -6.44
N SER A 167 -10.33 4.20 -5.96
CA SER A 167 -9.92 2.96 -6.60
C SER A 167 -10.49 1.77 -5.86
N PHE A 168 -10.61 0.62 -6.54
CA PHE A 168 -11.21 -0.59 -6.01
C PHE A 168 -10.28 -1.79 -6.03
N TRP A 169 -10.46 -2.69 -5.08
CA TRP A 169 -9.87 -4.02 -5.06
C TRP A 169 -10.59 -4.96 -6.03
N MET A 170 -9.85 -5.91 -6.61
CA MET A 170 -10.44 -6.95 -7.48
C MET A 170 -11.12 -8.06 -6.67
N SER A 171 -10.63 -8.33 -5.46
CA SER A 171 -11.02 -9.46 -4.62
C SER A 171 -10.47 -9.30 -3.19
N ALA A 172 -10.89 -10.18 -2.27
CA ALA A 172 -10.28 -10.32 -0.95
C ALA A 172 -8.77 -10.66 -1.01
N PRO A 173 -8.31 -11.64 -1.80
CA PRO A 173 -6.87 -11.87 -2.02
C PRO A 173 -6.10 -10.66 -2.54
N HIS A 174 -6.70 -9.81 -3.37
CA HIS A 174 -6.04 -8.58 -3.83
C HIS A 174 -5.68 -7.67 -2.67
N THR A 175 -6.51 -7.64 -1.61
CA THR A 175 -6.28 -6.79 -0.44
C THR A 175 -5.06 -7.23 0.38
N GLY A 176 -4.67 -8.51 0.28
CA GLY A 176 -3.72 -9.18 1.19
C GLY A 176 -4.38 -9.85 2.40
N MET A 177 -5.71 -9.80 2.49
CA MET A 177 -6.51 -10.50 3.50
C MET A 177 -7.45 -11.49 2.82
N ASP A 178 -6.86 -12.61 2.42
CA ASP A 178 -7.42 -13.56 1.46
C ASP A 178 -8.77 -14.17 1.86
N ASP A 179 -9.07 -14.24 3.15
CA ASP A 179 -10.30 -14.83 3.70
C ASP A 179 -11.41 -13.81 4.00
N GLN A 180 -11.15 -12.51 3.88
CA GLN A 180 -12.14 -11.45 4.14
C GLN A 180 -13.09 -11.22 2.96
N ILE A 181 -13.76 -12.30 2.52
CA ILE A 181 -14.68 -12.28 1.39
C ILE A 181 -15.88 -11.36 1.67
N GLU A 182 -16.35 -11.29 2.93
CA GLU A 182 -17.39 -10.38 3.38
C GLU A 182 -17.04 -8.90 3.20
N ARG A 183 -15.74 -8.59 3.13
CA ARG A 183 -15.23 -7.23 2.94
C ARG A 183 -15.01 -6.92 1.46
N ALA A 184 -14.37 -7.80 0.70
CA ALA A 184 -13.85 -7.47 -0.63
C ALA A 184 -14.31 -8.38 -1.76
N GLY A 185 -15.16 -9.38 -1.46
CA GLY A 185 -15.69 -10.32 -2.43
C GLY A 185 -14.68 -11.38 -2.87
N TYR A 186 -15.14 -12.24 -3.78
CA TYR A 186 -14.31 -13.24 -4.43
C TYR A 186 -13.51 -12.64 -5.60
N TRP A 187 -12.70 -13.49 -6.24
CA TRP A 187 -11.93 -13.14 -7.42
C TRP A 187 -12.78 -12.46 -8.51
N GLU A 188 -12.29 -11.32 -8.99
CA GLU A 188 -12.88 -10.53 -10.08
C GLU A 188 -14.27 -9.93 -9.78
N ASP A 189 -14.66 -9.81 -8.51
CA ASP A 189 -15.89 -9.08 -8.16
C ASP A 189 -15.72 -7.57 -8.36
N ALA A 190 -14.52 -7.04 -8.08
CA ALA A 190 -14.16 -5.65 -8.37
C ALA A 190 -15.15 -4.62 -7.80
N GLN A 191 -15.74 -4.91 -6.63
CA GLN A 191 -16.78 -4.08 -6.02
C GLN A 191 -16.32 -3.32 -4.77
N CYS A 192 -15.15 -3.57 -4.21
CA CYS A 192 -14.74 -2.94 -2.94
C CYS A 192 -13.82 -1.74 -3.17
N GLU A 193 -14.32 -0.52 -2.94
CA GLU A 193 -13.47 0.67 -2.82
C GLU A 193 -12.93 0.78 -1.40
N GLY A 194 -11.83 0.07 -1.17
CA GLY A 194 -11.22 -0.11 0.14
C GLY A 194 -10.64 1.18 0.73
N VAL A 195 -10.88 1.41 2.01
CA VAL A 195 -10.30 2.50 2.79
C VAL A 195 -8.77 2.43 2.75
N ASP A 196 -8.22 1.23 2.94
CA ASP A 196 -6.79 0.93 2.86
C ASP A 196 -6.18 1.26 1.51
N LEU A 197 -6.71 0.71 0.41
CA LEU A 197 -6.22 0.96 -0.95
C LEU A 197 -6.11 2.45 -1.22
N ASN A 198 -7.17 3.18 -0.88
CA ASN A 198 -7.23 4.60 -1.16
C ASN A 198 -6.29 5.38 -0.24
N CYS A 199 -6.03 4.93 0.99
CA CYS A 199 -4.97 5.47 1.85
C CYS A 199 -3.56 5.17 1.31
N TYR A 200 -3.33 3.97 0.78
CA TYR A 200 -2.07 3.61 0.11
C TYR A 200 -1.83 4.52 -1.10
N LEU A 201 -2.86 4.73 -1.94
CA LEU A 201 -2.77 5.62 -3.10
C LEU A 201 -2.57 7.09 -2.74
N VAL A 202 -3.09 7.56 -1.60
CA VAL A 202 -2.76 8.90 -1.08
C VAL A 202 -1.25 9.03 -0.85
N CYS A 203 -0.65 8.03 -0.20
CA CYS A 203 0.78 8.02 0.09
C CYS A 203 1.62 7.82 -1.18
N GLU A 204 1.18 6.95 -2.07
CA GLU A 204 1.84 6.63 -3.34
C GLU A 204 1.92 7.84 -4.26
N THR A 205 0.79 8.52 -4.48
CA THR A 205 0.73 9.72 -5.33
C THR A 205 1.53 10.87 -4.73
N LEU A 206 1.55 11.01 -3.39
CA LEU A 206 2.37 12.01 -2.72
C LEU A 206 3.86 11.68 -2.83
N ALA A 207 4.26 10.41 -2.69
CA ALA A 207 5.65 9.98 -2.88
C ALA A 207 6.09 10.23 -4.33
N PHE A 208 5.26 9.89 -5.30
CA PHE A 208 5.54 10.14 -6.72
C PHE A 208 5.62 11.64 -7.04
N SER A 209 4.78 12.47 -6.43
CA SER A 209 4.90 13.93 -6.51
C SER A 209 6.29 14.41 -6.04
N LYS A 210 6.81 13.88 -4.93
CA LYS A 210 8.17 14.20 -4.46
C LYS A 210 9.25 13.73 -5.44
N LEU A 211 9.10 12.54 -6.03
CA LEU A 211 10.02 12.05 -7.06
C LEU A 211 9.98 12.94 -8.33
N CYS A 212 8.80 13.44 -8.72
CA CYS A 212 8.66 14.37 -9.83
C CYS A 212 9.43 15.68 -9.59
N SER A 213 9.33 16.28 -8.39
CA SER A 213 10.13 17.47 -8.05
C SER A 213 11.63 17.16 -8.06
N LEU A 214 12.05 15.99 -7.56
CA LEU A 214 13.47 15.57 -7.62
C LEU A 214 13.98 15.40 -9.06
N ALA A 215 13.09 15.07 -10.00
CA ALA A 215 13.38 14.99 -11.42
C ALA A 215 13.24 16.34 -12.17
N GLY A 216 12.94 17.44 -11.47
CA GLY A 216 12.69 18.76 -12.08
C GLY A 216 11.39 18.85 -12.88
N LYS A 217 10.44 17.94 -12.66
CA LYS A 217 9.15 17.87 -13.36
C LYS A 217 8.02 18.50 -12.52
N GLU A 218 8.14 19.78 -12.18
CA GLU A 218 7.28 20.43 -11.19
C GLU A 218 5.79 20.43 -11.52
N LYS A 219 5.40 20.66 -12.78
CA LYS A 219 3.99 20.56 -13.20
C LYS A 219 3.39 19.18 -12.93
N MET A 220 4.20 18.13 -13.07
CA MET A 220 3.78 16.76 -12.76
C MET A 220 3.72 16.57 -11.24
N ALA A 221 4.69 17.10 -10.50
CA ALA A 221 4.68 17.07 -9.04
C ALA A 221 3.39 17.70 -8.46
N GLU A 222 3.02 18.89 -8.94
CA GLU A 222 1.79 19.59 -8.56
C GLU A 222 0.54 18.76 -8.89
N LYS A 223 0.50 18.15 -10.09
CA LYS A 223 -0.62 17.29 -10.50
C LYS A 223 -0.83 16.12 -9.53
N TYR A 224 0.22 15.36 -9.20
CA TYR A 224 0.07 14.20 -8.32
C TYR A 224 -0.15 14.60 -6.84
N ALA A 225 0.38 15.76 -6.40
CA ALA A 225 0.04 16.31 -5.09
C ALA A 225 -1.46 16.65 -4.99
N LYS A 226 -2.02 17.25 -6.04
CA LYS A 226 -3.46 17.55 -6.13
C LYS A 226 -4.31 16.27 -6.10
N ILE A 227 -3.93 15.25 -6.88
CA ILE A 227 -4.62 13.95 -6.87
C ILE A 227 -4.61 13.32 -5.46
N SER A 228 -3.48 13.40 -4.75
CA SER A 228 -3.37 12.92 -3.37
C SER A 228 -4.35 13.64 -2.44
N GLU A 229 -4.43 14.96 -2.52
CA GLU A 229 -5.33 15.76 -1.67
C GLU A 229 -6.81 15.54 -1.99
N GLU A 230 -7.17 15.48 -3.28
CA GLU A 230 -8.53 15.16 -3.72
C GLU A 230 -8.97 13.77 -3.22
N ARG A 231 -8.07 12.78 -3.25
CA ARG A 231 -8.35 11.45 -2.72
C ARG A 231 -8.55 11.45 -1.20
N LYS A 232 -7.76 12.22 -0.43
CA LYS A 232 -7.99 12.39 1.02
C LYS A 232 -9.39 12.92 1.29
N GLN A 233 -9.82 13.93 0.53
CA GLN A 233 -11.15 14.52 0.67
C GLN A 233 -12.25 13.50 0.31
N ALA A 234 -12.06 12.73 -0.76
CA ALA A 234 -12.99 11.68 -1.15
C ALA A 234 -13.13 10.60 -0.05
N ILE A 235 -12.02 10.11 0.53
CA ILE A 235 -12.05 9.16 1.64
C ILE A 235 -12.84 9.71 2.83
N ARG A 236 -12.51 10.94 3.28
CA ARG A 236 -13.20 11.60 4.42
C ARG A 236 -14.69 11.79 4.18
N LYS A 237 -15.09 12.07 2.94
CA LYS A 237 -16.47 12.36 2.58
C LYS A 237 -17.30 11.10 2.37
N LEU A 238 -16.72 10.08 1.75
CA LEU A 238 -17.47 8.97 1.18
C LEU A 238 -17.35 7.70 2.02
N LEU A 239 -16.23 7.52 2.73
CA LEU A 239 -15.94 6.32 3.51
C LEU A 239 -16.16 6.52 5.00
N TRP A 240 -16.30 7.77 5.47
CA TRP A 240 -16.60 8.07 6.87
C TRP A 240 -18.08 7.81 7.21
N ASP A 241 -18.32 7.17 8.35
CA ASP A 241 -19.62 7.10 8.98
C ASP A 241 -19.64 7.98 10.24
N ASN A 242 -20.38 9.08 10.17
CA ASN A 242 -20.46 10.01 11.29
C ASN A 242 -21.26 9.45 12.48
N LYS A 243 -22.21 8.54 12.25
CA LYS A 243 -22.98 7.94 13.34
C LYS A 243 -22.08 6.98 14.10
N ASP A 244 -21.42 6.09 13.37
CA ASP A 244 -20.59 5.04 13.97
C ASP A 244 -19.25 5.56 14.46
N GLY A 245 -18.73 6.66 13.90
CA GLY A 245 -17.38 7.15 14.24
C GLY A 245 -16.26 6.35 13.57
N PHE A 246 -16.59 5.69 12.46
CA PHE A 246 -15.71 4.72 11.81
C PHE A 246 -15.62 4.93 10.29
N PHE A 247 -14.52 4.48 9.69
CA PHE A 247 -14.39 4.41 8.23
C PHE A 247 -14.76 3.02 7.72
N TYR A 248 -15.62 2.95 6.71
CA TYR A 248 -16.01 1.71 6.06
C TYR A 248 -15.64 1.73 4.58
N ASP A 249 -15.28 0.57 4.07
CA ASP A 249 -15.24 0.33 2.64
C ASP A 249 -16.62 0.54 2.03
N ARG A 250 -16.65 0.81 0.72
CA ARG A 250 -17.90 1.01 0.01
C ARG A 250 -17.94 0.20 -1.28
N LYS A 251 -19.16 -0.06 -1.78
CA LYS A 251 -19.35 -0.66 -3.09
C LYS A 251 -19.06 0.34 -4.21
N VAL A 252 -18.38 -0.12 -5.26
CA VAL A 252 -18.18 0.64 -6.51
C VAL A 252 -19.55 1.01 -7.11
N ASP A 253 -20.44 0.02 -7.25
CA ASP A 253 -21.81 0.23 -7.70
C ASP A 253 -22.79 -0.24 -6.61
N PRO A 254 -23.53 0.67 -5.95
CA PRO A 254 -24.47 0.30 -4.90
C PRO A 254 -25.59 -0.63 -5.36
N LYS A 255 -25.90 -0.62 -6.66
CA LYS A 255 -26.97 -1.43 -7.26
C LYS A 255 -26.54 -2.85 -7.59
N LYS A 256 -25.24 -3.14 -7.55
CA LYS A 256 -24.71 -4.48 -7.84
C LYS A 256 -24.52 -5.29 -6.55
N PRO A 257 -24.59 -6.63 -6.63
CA PRO A 257 -24.17 -7.48 -5.52
C PRO A 257 -22.69 -7.23 -5.20
N LEU A 258 -22.29 -7.45 -3.95
CA LEU A 258 -20.87 -7.42 -3.57
C LEU A 258 -20.12 -8.54 -4.30
N SER A 259 -20.74 -9.71 -4.43
CA SER A 259 -20.20 -10.80 -5.22
C SER A 259 -21.19 -11.39 -6.22
N LYS A 260 -20.73 -11.56 -7.46
CA LYS A 260 -21.47 -12.25 -8.53
C LYS A 260 -21.35 -13.78 -8.44
N MET A 261 -20.44 -14.29 -7.61
CA MET A 261 -20.19 -15.73 -7.46
C MET A 261 -21.16 -16.42 -6.51
N VAL A 262 -21.96 -15.67 -5.77
CA VAL A 262 -22.97 -16.20 -4.87
C VAL A 262 -24.36 -15.70 -5.26
N TRP A 263 -25.37 -16.48 -4.86
CA TRP A 263 -26.77 -16.15 -5.05
C TRP A 263 -27.14 -14.76 -4.49
N GLU A 264 -28.09 -14.07 -5.12
CA GLU A 264 -28.44 -12.67 -4.79
C GLU A 264 -28.91 -12.46 -3.35
N TYR A 265 -29.59 -13.45 -2.75
CA TYR A 265 -30.04 -13.40 -1.35
C TYR A 265 -29.04 -14.02 -0.36
N SER A 266 -27.81 -14.34 -0.80
CA SER A 266 -26.75 -14.77 0.11
C SER A 266 -26.50 -13.71 1.18
N PRO A 267 -26.15 -14.08 2.43
CA PRO A 267 -25.69 -13.13 3.44
C PRO A 267 -24.66 -12.13 2.91
N LEU A 268 -23.70 -12.59 2.10
CA LEU A 268 -22.67 -11.73 1.50
C LEU A 268 -23.24 -10.54 0.71
N ASN A 269 -24.33 -10.77 -0.04
CA ASN A 269 -24.96 -9.73 -0.86
C ASN A 269 -26.01 -8.92 -0.06
N THR A 270 -26.67 -9.55 0.91
CA THR A 270 -27.74 -8.94 1.72
C THR A 270 -27.24 -8.12 2.91
N LEU A 271 -25.99 -8.33 3.36
CA LEU A 271 -25.35 -7.53 4.42
C LEU A 271 -25.32 -6.02 4.09
N SER A 272 -25.32 -5.64 2.81
CA SER A 272 -25.24 -4.23 2.35
C SER A 272 -26.53 -3.40 2.55
N ALA A 273 -27.18 -3.48 3.72
CA ALA A 273 -28.40 -2.74 4.07
C ALA A 273 -28.26 -1.21 3.88
N ASN A 274 -27.04 -0.68 4.03
CA ASN A 274 -26.65 0.60 3.43
C ASN A 274 -26.04 0.27 2.06
N GLN A 275 -26.80 0.50 0.97
CA GLN A 275 -26.42 0.11 -0.38
C GLN A 275 -25.02 0.59 -0.80
N TYR A 276 -24.50 1.62 -0.14
CA TYR A 276 -23.18 2.15 -0.42
C TYR A 276 -22.06 1.51 0.42
N LYS A 277 -22.26 1.24 1.71
CA LYS A 277 -21.19 0.81 2.63
C LYS A 277 -21.14 -0.71 2.77
N ILE A 278 -19.93 -1.24 2.88
CA ILE A 278 -19.68 -2.64 3.22
C ILE A 278 -19.60 -2.70 4.75
N PRO A 279 -20.53 -3.38 5.44
CA PRO A 279 -20.73 -3.27 6.90
C PRO A 279 -19.73 -4.14 7.68
N VAL A 280 -18.45 -4.08 7.32
CA VAL A 280 -17.37 -4.83 7.97
C VAL A 280 -16.43 -3.84 8.63
N LYS A 281 -16.31 -3.91 9.96
CA LYS A 281 -15.29 -3.15 10.68
C LYS A 281 -13.96 -3.87 10.55
N SER A 282 -13.05 -3.29 9.80
CA SER A 282 -11.77 -3.90 9.45
C SER A 282 -10.60 -3.14 10.06
N VAL A 283 -9.51 -3.83 10.39
CA VAL A 283 -8.27 -3.19 10.88
C VAL A 283 -7.67 -2.24 9.82
N GLU A 284 -7.96 -2.51 8.56
CA GLU A 284 -7.58 -1.78 7.35
C GLU A 284 -8.18 -0.38 7.32
N SER A 285 -9.31 -0.17 7.98
CA SER A 285 -9.88 1.17 8.18
C SER A 285 -8.95 2.07 8.97
N PHE A 286 -8.04 1.54 9.80
CA PHE A 286 -7.03 2.34 10.51
C PHE A 286 -5.88 2.83 9.62
N ALA A 287 -5.81 2.42 8.35
CA ALA A 287 -4.88 2.99 7.37
C ALA A 287 -5.06 4.51 7.23
N VAL A 288 -6.25 5.04 7.53
CA VAL A 288 -6.52 6.49 7.57
C VAL A 288 -5.67 7.24 8.59
N LEU A 289 -5.24 6.57 9.68
CA LEU A 289 -4.38 7.15 10.69
C LEU A 289 -2.93 7.16 10.19
N TRP A 290 -2.47 6.04 9.65
CA TRP A 290 -1.13 5.89 9.08
C TRP A 290 -0.86 6.89 7.94
N ALA A 291 -1.79 6.96 6.99
CA ALA A 291 -1.72 7.84 5.83
C ALA A 291 -2.06 9.31 6.15
N LYS A 292 -2.37 9.63 7.41
CA LYS A 292 -2.82 10.96 7.87
C LYS A 292 -4.00 11.50 7.05
N VAL A 293 -4.91 10.59 6.71
CA VAL A 293 -6.15 10.90 6.00
C VAL A 293 -7.22 11.34 6.97
N ALA A 294 -7.41 10.72 8.14
CA ALA A 294 -8.42 11.16 9.10
C ALA A 294 -8.15 12.59 9.60
N THR A 295 -9.20 13.40 9.84
CA THR A 295 -9.04 14.65 10.62
C THR A 295 -8.68 14.31 12.07
N PRO A 296 -8.16 15.26 12.88
CA PRO A 296 -7.89 15.01 14.29
C PRO A 296 -9.11 14.48 15.07
N GLU A 297 -10.31 14.98 14.75
CA GLU A 297 -11.56 14.56 15.37
C GLU A 297 -11.93 13.14 14.95
N GLN A 298 -11.87 12.82 13.65
CA GLN A 298 -12.10 11.47 13.14
C GLN A 298 -11.09 10.48 13.72
N ALA A 299 -9.81 10.86 13.79
CA ALA A 299 -8.76 10.04 14.37
C ALA A 299 -8.99 9.75 15.85
N LYS A 300 -9.42 10.77 16.62
CA LYS A 300 -9.79 10.58 18.03
C LYS A 300 -10.92 9.57 18.19
N ARG A 301 -11.97 9.66 17.36
CA ARG A 301 -13.09 8.71 17.38
C ARG A 301 -12.66 7.30 17.01
N MET A 302 -11.92 7.13 15.90
CA MET A 302 -11.33 5.85 15.50
C MET A 302 -10.55 5.19 16.64
N ILE A 303 -9.74 5.95 17.38
CA ILE A 303 -8.92 5.41 18.46
C ILE A 303 -9.75 5.09 19.71
N VAL A 304 -10.52 6.07 20.19
CA VAL A 304 -11.17 6.00 21.51
C VAL A 304 -12.43 5.14 21.48
N GLU A 305 -13.24 5.23 20.42
CA GLU A 305 -14.51 4.51 20.30
C GLU A 305 -14.31 3.07 19.78
N HIS A 306 -13.25 2.82 19.00
CA HIS A 306 -13.04 1.54 18.30
C HIS A 306 -11.74 0.83 18.67
N LEU A 307 -10.57 1.43 18.42
CA LEU A 307 -9.28 0.74 18.63
C LEU A 307 -9.05 0.30 20.09
N PHE A 308 -9.55 1.09 21.05
CA PHE A 308 -9.47 0.75 22.48
C PHE A 308 -10.69 -0.03 23.00
N ASN A 309 -11.62 -0.40 22.13
CA ASN A 309 -12.79 -1.18 22.50
C ASN A 309 -12.50 -2.68 22.31
N PRO A 310 -12.28 -3.45 23.38
CA PRO A 310 -11.94 -4.88 23.29
C PRO A 310 -13.09 -5.76 22.81
N ARG A 311 -14.28 -5.20 22.59
CA ARG A 311 -15.41 -5.89 21.93
C ARG A 311 -15.37 -5.75 20.41
N GLU A 312 -14.48 -4.91 19.88
CA GLU A 312 -14.29 -4.68 18.45
C GLU A 312 -12.89 -5.12 17.99
N PHE A 313 -11.83 -4.61 18.63
CA PHE A 313 -10.43 -4.82 18.23
C PHE A 313 -9.53 -5.27 19.38
#